data_AF-A0A178DT82-F1
#
_entry.id   AF-A0A178DT82-F1
#
_cell.length_a   1.000
_cell.length_b   1.000
_cell.length_c   1.000
_cell.angle_alpha   90.00
_cell.angle_beta   90.00
_cell.angle_gamma   90.00
#
_symmetry.space_group_name_H-M   'P 1'
#
loop_
_entity.id
_entity.type
_entity.pdbx_description
1 polymer ?
#
loop_
_entity_poly.entity_id
_entity_poly.type
_entity_poly.pdbx_seq_one_letter_code
_entity_poly.pdbx_strand_id
1 'polypeptide(L)'
;MELTTLPLLLLWTLLTSLPLISALALPPTALDLTSSPPPGLTNPTSKRCTNNALQNPGFEAGIDPWLPMVSGSWATRGVYTAAGGGHSGANFYYGYSNSTIDTTLTIGQSGIKASGRVGCGAWVASRRPGNVGSTRVEVFLDGQSCGLAYLGTTGWTRVGGSVDAQGGELGSTIAVTVFSDEASEEGWSVWVDDVWVGSESC
;
A
#
# COMPACT_ATOMS: atom_id res chain seq x y z
N MET A 1 -32.29 -22.92 60.80
CA MET A 1 -32.36 -21.44 60.90
C MET A 1 -30.93 -20.97 61.03
N GLU A 2 -30.31 -20.23 60.12
CA GLU A 2 -30.85 -19.39 59.06
C GLU A 2 -30.01 -19.47 57.78
N LEU A 3 -30.72 -19.21 56.68
CA LEU A 3 -30.22 -18.96 55.33
C LEU A 3 -29.76 -17.50 55.17
N THR A 4 -29.05 -17.26 54.06
CA THR A 4 -28.98 -16.03 53.24
C THR A 4 -28.16 -14.85 53.76
N THR A 5 -27.08 -14.52 53.03
CA THR A 5 -26.90 -13.24 52.32
C THR A 5 -25.60 -13.28 51.51
N LEU A 6 -25.63 -13.79 50.27
CA LEU A 6 -24.50 -13.68 49.34
C LEU A 6 -24.84 -13.46 47.84
N PRO A 7 -25.93 -12.78 47.42
CA PRO A 7 -26.07 -12.41 46.01
C PRO A 7 -26.31 -10.90 45.79
N LEU A 8 -25.58 -10.01 46.48
CA LEU A 8 -25.71 -8.55 46.25
C LEU A 8 -24.41 -7.81 45.89
N LEU A 9 -23.25 -8.48 45.93
CA LEU A 9 -21.96 -7.86 45.61
C LEU A 9 -21.52 -8.01 44.14
N LEU A 10 -22.20 -8.84 43.34
CA LEU A 10 -21.85 -9.07 41.93
C LEU A 10 -22.56 -8.16 40.93
N LEU A 11 -23.51 -7.33 41.38
CA LEU A 11 -24.26 -6.43 40.48
C LEU A 11 -23.70 -4.99 40.45
N TRP A 12 -22.78 -4.65 41.34
CA TRP A 12 -22.18 -3.30 41.42
C TRP A 12 -20.87 -3.13 40.64
N THR A 13 -20.26 -4.21 40.13
CA THR A 13 -19.04 -4.13 39.32
C THR A 13 -19.30 -4.01 37.82
N LEU A 14 -20.56 -4.05 37.37
CA LEU A 14 -20.91 -3.99 35.94
C LEU A 14 -21.30 -2.58 35.44
N LEU A 15 -21.32 -1.57 36.33
CA LEU A 15 -21.83 -0.22 36.03
C LEU A 15 -20.79 0.91 36.19
N THR A 16 -19.49 0.61 36.11
CA THR A 16 -18.44 1.61 35.86
C THR A 16 -17.82 1.32 34.49
N SER A 17 -18.46 1.76 33.41
CA SER A 17 -18.47 3.15 32.93
C SER A 17 -17.37 3.37 31.88
N LEU A 18 -17.81 3.22 30.64
CA LEU A 18 -17.44 3.94 29.43
C LEU A 18 -15.94 4.23 29.18
N PRO A 19 -15.33 3.69 28.10
CA PRO A 19 -14.14 4.33 27.56
C PRO A 19 -14.52 5.75 27.12
N LEU A 20 -13.88 6.76 27.72
CA LEU A 20 -13.84 8.11 27.18
C LEU A 20 -13.17 8.02 25.80
N ILE A 21 -13.98 8.00 24.75
CA ILE A 21 -13.50 8.27 23.39
C ILE A 21 -13.28 9.78 23.34
N SER A 22 -12.16 10.22 23.90
CA SER A 22 -11.63 11.54 23.62
C SER A 22 -11.21 11.54 22.15
N ALA A 23 -12.10 12.01 21.28
CA ALA A 23 -11.72 12.42 19.95
C ALA A 23 -10.72 13.58 20.10
N LEU A 24 -9.42 13.26 20.10
CA LEU A 24 -8.39 14.26 19.83
C LEU A 24 -8.67 14.79 18.42
N ALA A 25 -9.34 15.92 18.35
CA ALA A 25 -9.31 16.77 17.18
C ALA A 25 -7.87 17.28 17.04
N LEU A 26 -7.05 16.52 16.31
CA LEU A 26 -5.76 16.99 15.85
C LEU A 26 -6.01 18.19 14.92
N PRO A 27 -5.29 19.30 15.10
CA PRO A 27 -5.29 20.36 14.11
C PRO A 27 -4.78 19.77 12.79
N PRO A 28 -5.42 20.06 11.65
CA PRO A 28 -4.88 19.66 10.36
C PRO A 28 -3.57 20.43 10.13
N THR A 29 -2.43 19.80 10.39
CA THR A 29 -1.20 20.15 9.69
C THR A 29 -1.40 19.69 8.25
N ALA A 30 -1.95 20.60 7.44
CA ALA A 30 -1.98 20.46 6.00
C ALA A 30 -0.53 20.34 5.53
N LEU A 31 -0.05 19.11 5.32
CA LEU A 31 0.85 18.87 4.20
C LEU A 31 0.06 19.30 2.97
N ASP A 32 0.56 20.31 2.28
CA ASP A 32 0.01 20.79 1.01
C ASP A 32 0.27 19.75 -0.08
N LEU A 33 -0.32 18.57 0.09
CA LEU A 33 -0.58 17.62 -0.97
C LEU A 33 -1.75 18.21 -1.75
N THR A 34 -1.44 19.12 -2.64
CA THR A 34 -2.43 19.63 -3.60
C THR A 34 -2.93 18.44 -4.42
N SER A 35 -4.07 17.87 -4.03
CA SER A 35 -4.87 17.00 -4.89
C SER A 35 -5.54 17.87 -5.95
N SER A 36 -4.75 18.56 -6.76
CA SER A 36 -5.27 19.30 -7.89
C SER A 36 -5.51 18.28 -9.00
N PRO A 37 -6.75 18.04 -9.45
CA PRO A 37 -6.95 17.25 -10.66
C PRO A 37 -6.19 17.97 -11.79
N PRO A 38 -5.28 17.29 -12.50
CA PRO A 38 -4.43 17.95 -13.48
C PRO A 38 -5.29 18.63 -14.55
N PRO A 39 -5.14 19.95 -14.78
CA PRO A 39 -5.87 20.64 -15.83
C PRO A 39 -5.27 20.24 -17.18
N GLY A 40 -6.08 19.58 -18.00
CA GLY A 40 -5.78 19.31 -19.39
C GLY A 40 -5.25 17.89 -19.64
N LEU A 41 -6.09 17.08 -20.28
CA LEU A 41 -5.70 15.87 -21.00
C LEU A 41 -4.72 16.24 -22.12
N THR A 42 -3.46 16.50 -21.79
CA THR A 42 -2.38 16.36 -22.75
C THR A 42 -2.25 14.87 -23.06
N ASN A 43 -2.26 14.54 -24.35
CA ASN A 43 -2.07 13.21 -24.95
C ASN A 43 -1.44 12.19 -23.98
N PRO A 44 -2.06 11.00 -23.78
CA PRO A 44 -1.51 9.98 -22.89
C PRO A 44 -0.06 9.77 -23.29
N THR A 45 0.84 10.20 -22.40
CA THR A 45 2.28 10.05 -22.51
C THR A 45 2.53 8.62 -22.93
N SER A 46 3.19 8.45 -24.08
CA SER A 46 3.34 7.16 -24.74
C SER A 46 3.71 6.10 -23.72
N LYS A 47 3.04 4.93 -23.78
CA LYS A 47 3.31 3.74 -22.97
C LYS A 47 4.82 3.62 -22.72
N ARG A 48 5.31 4.12 -21.58
CA ARG A 48 6.75 4.32 -21.34
C ARG A 48 7.51 3.00 -21.35
N CYS A 49 6.78 1.93 -21.05
CA CYS A 49 7.26 0.58 -20.96
C CYS A 49 6.73 -0.24 -22.15
N THR A 50 7.52 -0.36 -23.21
CA THR A 50 7.13 -1.03 -24.46
C THR A 50 6.84 -2.52 -24.28
N ASN A 51 7.42 -3.12 -23.23
CA ASN A 51 7.40 -4.56 -22.96
C ASN A 51 6.82 -4.92 -21.57
N ASN A 52 6.08 -4.00 -20.96
CA ASN A 52 5.33 -4.25 -19.73
C ASN A 52 3.88 -4.63 -20.07
N ALA A 53 3.42 -5.75 -19.51
CA ALA A 53 2.08 -6.29 -19.74
C ALA A 53 0.98 -5.52 -18.97
N LEU A 54 1.37 -4.67 -18.03
CA LEU A 54 0.46 -3.90 -17.19
C LEU A 54 -0.12 -2.67 -17.91
N GLN A 55 -1.25 -2.19 -17.40
CA GLN A 55 -1.78 -0.87 -17.77
C GLN A 55 -1.38 0.13 -16.70
N ASN A 56 -0.87 1.28 -17.12
CA ASN A 56 -0.36 2.33 -16.24
C ASN A 56 0.61 1.87 -15.13
N PRO A 57 1.71 1.16 -15.47
CA PRO A 57 2.66 0.62 -14.50
C PRO A 57 3.37 1.64 -13.61
N GLY A 58 3.66 2.83 -14.15
CA GLY A 58 4.30 3.94 -13.44
C GLY A 58 3.34 5.09 -13.10
N PHE A 59 2.03 4.83 -13.12
CA PHE A 59 1.01 5.82 -12.71
C PHE A 59 0.91 7.11 -13.56
N GLU A 60 1.56 7.16 -14.73
CA GLU A 60 1.60 8.34 -15.63
C GLU A 60 0.44 8.45 -16.65
N ALA A 61 -0.34 7.39 -16.88
CA ALA A 61 -1.26 7.31 -18.02
C ALA A 61 -2.67 7.90 -17.79
N GLY A 62 -2.93 8.52 -16.63
CA GLY A 62 -4.23 9.12 -16.30
C GLY A 62 -5.40 8.13 -16.19
N ILE A 63 -5.13 6.82 -16.21
CA ILE A 63 -6.08 5.74 -15.94
C ILE A 63 -5.70 5.08 -14.62
N ASP A 64 -6.68 4.59 -13.85
CA ASP A 64 -6.42 3.95 -12.55
C ASP A 64 -6.93 2.50 -12.54
N PRO A 65 -6.18 1.55 -13.13
CA PRO A 65 -6.55 0.14 -13.16
C PRO A 65 -6.20 -0.59 -11.85
N TRP A 66 -5.69 0.12 -10.84
CA TRP A 66 -5.17 -0.46 -9.61
C TRP A 66 -6.27 -0.58 -8.57
N LEU A 67 -6.51 -1.80 -8.08
CA LEU A 67 -7.46 -2.05 -7.00
C LEU A 67 -6.71 -2.08 -5.66
N PRO A 68 -6.95 -1.12 -4.75
CA PRO A 68 -6.40 -1.16 -3.41
C PRO A 68 -7.26 -1.99 -2.45
N MET A 69 -6.60 -2.83 -1.66
CA MET A 69 -7.17 -3.57 -0.54
C MET A 69 -6.32 -3.28 0.70
N VAL A 70 -6.94 -3.00 1.85
CA VAL A 70 -6.20 -2.64 3.06
C VAL A 70 -6.72 -3.36 4.30
N SER A 71 -5.85 -3.48 5.29
CA SER A 71 -6.21 -3.73 6.68
C SER A 71 -5.56 -2.69 7.61
N GLY A 72 -6.25 -2.39 8.70
CA GLY A 72 -5.86 -1.35 9.66
C GLY A 72 -6.10 0.08 9.19
N SER A 73 -5.46 1.05 9.85
CA SER A 73 -5.73 2.48 9.64
C SER A 73 -4.83 3.08 8.56
N TRP A 74 -5.44 3.63 7.51
CA TRP A 74 -4.75 4.34 6.43
C TRP A 74 -5.36 5.73 6.29
N ALA A 75 -4.61 6.74 6.72
CA ALA A 75 -5.07 8.13 6.69
C ALA A 75 -5.14 8.66 5.26
N THR A 76 -4.19 8.30 4.39
CA THR A 76 -4.26 8.60 2.96
C THR A 76 -3.72 7.46 2.10
N ARG A 77 -4.24 7.35 0.88
CA ARG A 77 -3.72 6.44 -0.15
C ARG A 77 -4.21 6.84 -1.54
N GLY A 78 -3.45 6.50 -2.57
CA GLY A 78 -3.83 6.69 -3.96
C GLY A 78 -2.64 7.06 -4.84
N VAL A 79 -2.92 7.48 -6.08
CA VAL A 79 -1.90 8.01 -6.98
C VAL A 79 -1.65 9.48 -6.67
N TYR A 80 -0.39 9.84 -6.49
CA TYR A 80 0.07 11.21 -6.23
C TYR A 80 1.07 11.65 -7.28
N THR A 81 1.21 12.96 -7.44
CA THR A 81 2.18 13.60 -8.32
C THR A 81 3.11 14.49 -7.49
N ALA A 82 4.42 14.28 -7.58
CA ALA A 82 5.41 15.19 -7.01
C ALA A 82 6.69 15.20 -7.85
N ALA A 83 7.30 16.38 -8.00
CA ALA A 83 8.57 16.52 -8.71
C ALA A 83 9.67 15.72 -8.00
N GLY A 84 10.20 14.68 -8.65
CA GLY A 84 11.17 13.76 -8.05
C GLY A 84 10.61 12.84 -6.96
N GLY A 85 9.29 12.72 -6.88
CA GLY A 85 8.62 11.85 -5.93
C GLY A 85 8.42 10.42 -6.43
N GLY A 86 8.37 10.20 -7.75
CA GLY A 86 8.39 8.88 -8.38
C GLY A 86 9.81 8.32 -8.54
N HIS A 87 9.93 7.06 -8.93
CA HIS A 87 11.20 6.40 -9.23
C HIS A 87 11.73 6.83 -10.61
N SER A 88 10.92 6.69 -11.66
CA SER A 88 11.27 7.11 -13.02
C SER A 88 10.45 8.31 -13.51
N GLY A 89 9.46 8.74 -12.74
CA GLY A 89 8.47 9.75 -13.13
C GLY A 89 8.09 10.71 -12.00
N ALA A 90 6.99 11.43 -12.22
CA ALA A 90 6.42 12.34 -11.23
C ALA A 90 5.31 11.66 -10.43
N ASN A 91 4.66 10.63 -11.00
CA ASN A 91 3.57 9.92 -10.36
C ASN A 91 4.06 8.66 -9.65
N PHE A 92 3.33 8.28 -8.61
CA PHE A 92 3.56 7.07 -7.83
C PHE A 92 2.30 6.74 -7.03
N TYR A 93 2.16 5.49 -6.61
CA TYR A 93 1.17 5.12 -5.60
C TYR A 93 1.74 5.40 -4.20
N TYR A 94 1.01 6.16 -3.41
CA TYR A 94 1.37 6.53 -2.04
C TYR A 94 0.40 5.89 -1.05
N GLY A 95 0.92 5.50 0.11
CA GLY A 95 0.11 5.16 1.27
C GLY A 95 0.72 5.76 2.53
N TYR A 96 -0.11 6.40 3.35
CA TYR A 96 0.23 6.83 4.71
C TYR A 96 -0.67 6.15 5.72
N SER A 97 -0.04 5.44 6.66
CA SER A 97 -0.69 4.76 7.76
C SER A 97 -0.32 5.45 9.06
N ASN A 98 -1.34 5.78 9.85
CA ASN A 98 -1.21 6.29 11.21
C ASN A 98 -1.49 5.17 12.24
N SER A 99 -1.52 3.92 11.81
CA SER A 99 -1.68 2.78 12.69
C SER A 99 -0.39 2.49 13.43
N THR A 100 -0.49 2.30 14.75
CA THR A 100 0.62 1.87 15.61
C THR A 100 0.69 0.33 15.75
N ILE A 101 -0.25 -0.38 15.14
CA ILE A 101 -0.31 -1.84 15.06
C ILE A 101 -0.19 -2.32 13.62
N ASP A 102 -0.09 -3.65 13.44
CA ASP A 102 -0.01 -4.30 12.14
C ASP A 102 -1.02 -3.75 11.11
N THR A 103 -0.51 -3.42 9.92
CA THR A 103 -1.33 -2.98 8.79
C THR A 103 -0.85 -3.56 7.48
N THR A 104 -1.78 -3.71 6.55
CA THR A 104 -1.47 -4.13 5.19
C THR A 104 -2.11 -3.21 4.15
N LEU A 105 -1.40 -3.04 3.04
CA LEU A 105 -1.88 -2.42 1.82
C LEU A 105 -1.48 -3.30 0.65
N THR A 106 -2.45 -3.79 -0.09
CA THR A 106 -2.25 -4.48 -1.35
C THR A 106 -2.79 -3.62 -2.47
N ILE A 107 -2.01 -3.39 -3.52
CA ILE A 107 -2.52 -2.89 -4.80
C ILE A 107 -2.36 -3.98 -5.85
N GLY A 108 -3.33 -4.14 -6.73
CA GLY A 108 -3.26 -5.18 -7.75
C GLY A 108 -4.00 -4.84 -9.04
N GLN A 109 -3.62 -5.56 -10.09
CA GLN A 109 -4.27 -5.52 -11.40
C GLN A 109 -4.49 -6.96 -11.88
N SER A 110 -5.67 -7.23 -12.45
CA SER A 110 -6.04 -8.50 -13.06
C SER A 110 -6.19 -8.38 -14.58
N GLY A 111 -6.36 -9.51 -15.27
CA GLY A 111 -6.54 -9.52 -16.73
C GLY A 111 -5.25 -9.32 -17.51
N ILE A 112 -4.10 -9.58 -16.88
CA ILE A 112 -2.77 -9.37 -17.47
C ILE A 112 -2.47 -10.51 -18.45
N LYS A 113 -2.02 -10.16 -19.65
CA LYS A 113 -1.57 -11.15 -20.64
C LYS A 113 -0.13 -11.55 -20.34
N ALA A 114 0.05 -12.54 -19.47
CA ALA A 114 1.33 -13.15 -19.15
C ALA A 114 1.21 -14.68 -19.17
N SER A 115 2.26 -15.37 -19.61
CA SER A 115 2.30 -16.84 -19.69
C SER A 115 3.74 -17.33 -19.67
N GLY A 116 3.99 -18.47 -19.02
CA GLY A 116 5.33 -19.05 -18.92
C GLY A 116 6.21 -18.29 -17.94
N ARG A 117 7.54 -18.45 -18.06
CA ARG A 117 8.48 -17.79 -17.16
C ARG A 117 8.58 -16.29 -17.47
N VAL A 118 8.11 -15.45 -16.56
CA VAL A 118 8.05 -14.00 -16.74
C VAL A 118 8.66 -13.26 -15.55
N GLY A 119 9.24 -12.09 -15.82
CA GLY A 119 9.68 -11.18 -14.77
C GLY A 119 8.49 -10.45 -14.13
N CYS A 120 8.55 -10.22 -12.83
CA CYS A 120 7.56 -9.39 -12.12
C CYS A 120 8.18 -8.68 -10.91
N GLY A 121 7.67 -7.49 -10.59
CA GLY A 121 8.18 -6.70 -9.48
C GLY A 121 7.66 -5.26 -9.45
N ALA A 122 8.25 -4.46 -8.56
CA ALA A 122 8.01 -3.02 -8.42
C ALA A 122 9.23 -2.32 -7.82
N TRP A 123 9.30 -1.00 -8.00
CA TRP A 123 10.14 -0.12 -7.20
C TRP A 123 9.35 0.40 -6.02
N VAL A 124 9.93 0.30 -4.83
CA VAL A 124 9.27 0.73 -3.60
C VAL A 124 10.20 1.54 -2.70
N ALA A 125 9.63 2.50 -1.98
CA ALA A 125 10.33 3.26 -0.96
C ALA A 125 9.49 3.33 0.30
N SER A 126 10.11 3.61 1.43
CA SER A 126 9.39 3.81 2.68
C SER A 126 10.01 4.91 3.53
N ARG A 127 9.22 5.46 4.45
CA ARG A 127 9.63 6.46 5.42
C ARG A 127 8.99 6.12 6.74
N ARG A 128 9.83 5.97 7.76
CA ARG A 128 9.44 5.69 9.14
C ARG A 128 10.11 6.68 10.08
N PRO A 129 9.41 7.74 10.50
CA PRO A 129 9.92 8.64 11.53
C PRO A 129 10.29 7.86 12.80
N GLY A 130 11.50 8.12 13.31
CA GLY A 130 12.04 7.42 14.49
C GLY A 130 12.52 5.99 14.23
N ASN A 131 12.40 5.47 12.99
CA ASN A 131 12.81 4.11 12.61
C ASN A 131 12.19 3.01 13.50
N VAL A 132 10.91 3.17 13.86
CA VAL A 132 10.13 2.21 14.65
C VAL A 132 9.42 1.23 13.72
N GLY A 133 9.44 -0.06 14.08
CA GLY A 133 8.85 -1.14 13.27
C GLY A 133 9.61 -1.44 11.97
N SER A 134 8.97 -2.19 11.09
CA SER A 134 9.50 -2.61 9.80
C SER A 134 8.45 -2.52 8.69
N THR A 135 8.88 -2.12 7.49
CA THR A 135 8.05 -2.22 6.28
C THR A 135 8.58 -3.37 5.45
N ARG A 136 7.75 -4.38 5.20
CA ARG A 136 8.04 -5.45 4.25
C ARG A 136 7.16 -5.28 3.02
N VAL A 137 7.75 -5.37 1.83
CA VAL A 137 7.01 -5.43 0.57
C VAL A 137 7.26 -6.77 -0.08
N GLU A 138 6.21 -7.36 -0.63
CA GLU A 138 6.27 -8.55 -1.45
C GLU A 138 5.40 -8.39 -2.69
N VAL A 139 5.94 -8.80 -3.84
CA VAL A 139 5.23 -8.76 -5.12
C VAL A 139 4.83 -10.18 -5.49
N PHE A 140 3.57 -10.36 -5.88
CA PHE A 140 3.02 -11.64 -6.30
C PHE A 140 2.50 -11.57 -7.73
N LEU A 141 2.70 -12.64 -8.50
CA LEU A 141 2.03 -12.88 -9.78
C LEU A 141 1.38 -14.26 -9.73
N ASP A 142 0.06 -14.31 -9.96
CA ASP A 142 -0.75 -15.55 -9.86
C ASP A 142 -0.58 -16.28 -8.51
N GLY A 143 -0.42 -15.50 -7.43
CA GLY A 143 -0.19 -16.02 -6.07
C GLY A 143 1.25 -16.50 -5.80
N GLN A 144 2.14 -16.47 -6.78
CA GLN A 144 3.56 -16.80 -6.61
C GLN A 144 4.37 -15.56 -6.25
N SER A 145 5.26 -15.68 -5.26
CA SER A 145 6.16 -14.59 -4.88
C SER A 145 7.20 -14.32 -5.96
N CYS A 146 7.16 -13.13 -6.52
CA CYS A 146 8.20 -12.59 -7.40
C CYS A 146 9.45 -12.20 -6.61
N GLY A 147 9.29 -11.87 -5.33
CA GLY A 147 10.36 -11.43 -4.45
C GLY A 147 9.83 -10.53 -3.34
N LEU A 148 10.64 -10.40 -2.29
CA LEU A 148 10.34 -9.58 -1.12
C LEU A 148 11.52 -8.69 -0.75
N ALA A 149 11.25 -7.59 -0.05
CA ALA A 149 12.26 -6.79 0.61
C ALA A 149 11.74 -6.18 1.91
N TYR A 150 12.65 -6.01 2.87
CA TYR A 150 12.47 -5.12 4.01
C TYR A 150 13.03 -3.75 3.64
N LEU A 151 12.21 -2.72 3.80
CA LEU A 151 12.55 -1.37 3.35
C LEU A 151 13.26 -0.60 4.46
N GLY A 152 14.32 0.10 4.08
CA GLY A 152 14.88 1.17 4.90
C GLY A 152 14.03 2.45 4.85
N THR A 153 14.51 3.51 5.49
CA THR A 153 13.82 4.80 5.57
C THR A 153 14.11 5.76 4.42
N THR A 154 14.97 5.37 3.48
CA THR A 154 15.43 6.23 2.37
C THR A 154 15.69 5.42 1.11
N GLY A 155 15.37 6.03 -0.03
CA GLY A 155 15.72 5.51 -1.35
C GLY A 155 14.74 4.48 -1.89
N TRP A 156 14.72 4.38 -3.21
CA TRP A 156 13.97 3.36 -3.94
C TRP A 156 14.69 2.02 -3.87
N THR A 157 13.92 0.97 -3.62
CA THR A 157 14.36 -0.42 -3.53
C THR A 157 13.60 -1.24 -4.56
N ARG A 158 14.35 -1.99 -5.36
CA ARG A 158 13.79 -2.93 -6.33
C ARG A 158 13.30 -4.19 -5.63
N VAL A 159 12.06 -4.58 -5.85
CA VAL A 159 11.48 -5.84 -5.35
C VAL A 159 10.95 -6.64 -6.52
N GLY A 160 11.42 -7.87 -6.68
CA GLY A 160 10.92 -8.75 -7.73
C GLY A 160 11.97 -9.69 -8.32
N GLY A 161 11.52 -10.48 -9.28
CA GLY A 161 12.23 -11.66 -9.78
C GLY A 161 11.49 -12.26 -10.96
N SER A 162 11.52 -13.58 -11.10
CA SER A 162 10.80 -14.27 -12.17
C SER A 162 10.05 -15.47 -11.63
N VAL A 163 8.83 -15.66 -12.12
CA VAL A 163 7.95 -16.76 -11.73
C VAL A 163 7.31 -17.38 -12.98
N ASP A 164 6.69 -18.53 -12.83
CA ASP A 164 5.96 -19.19 -13.91
C ASP A 164 4.50 -18.72 -13.87
N ALA A 165 4.16 -17.74 -14.72
CA ALA A 165 2.79 -17.28 -14.88
C ALA A 165 1.94 -18.39 -15.49
N GLN A 166 0.82 -18.70 -14.84
CA GLN A 166 -0.05 -19.79 -15.26
C GLN A 166 -0.64 -19.50 -16.63
N GLY A 167 -1.00 -18.24 -16.87
CA GLY A 167 -1.78 -17.84 -18.04
C GLY A 167 -3.18 -18.45 -18.02
N GLY A 168 -4.10 -17.86 -18.77
CA GLY A 168 -5.48 -18.35 -18.85
C GLY A 168 -6.43 -17.35 -19.50
N GLU A 169 -7.68 -17.77 -19.70
CA GLU A 169 -8.72 -16.93 -20.33
C GLU A 169 -9.00 -15.65 -19.54
N LEU A 170 -8.89 -15.72 -18.21
CA LEU A 170 -9.07 -14.58 -17.31
C LEU A 170 -7.81 -13.71 -17.17
N GLY A 171 -6.69 -14.13 -17.76
CA GLY A 171 -5.38 -13.52 -17.59
C GLY A 171 -4.78 -13.76 -16.19
N SER A 172 -3.57 -13.25 -16.01
CA SER A 172 -2.84 -13.25 -14.74
C SER A 172 -3.23 -12.07 -13.84
N THR A 173 -2.90 -12.17 -12.56
CA THR A 173 -3.08 -11.10 -11.57
C THR A 173 -1.76 -10.78 -10.87
N ILE A 174 -1.37 -9.51 -10.87
CA ILE A 174 -0.25 -9.00 -10.07
C ILE A 174 -0.79 -8.33 -8.80
N ALA A 175 -0.08 -8.50 -7.69
CA ALA A 175 -0.33 -7.80 -6.45
C ALA A 175 0.99 -7.34 -5.82
N VAL A 176 1.08 -6.07 -5.44
CA VAL A 176 2.14 -5.53 -4.58
C VAL A 176 1.54 -5.40 -3.19
N THR A 177 2.04 -6.19 -2.23
CA THR A 177 1.55 -6.17 -0.84
C THR A 177 2.60 -5.61 0.08
N VAL A 178 2.20 -4.58 0.82
CA VAL A 178 2.97 -3.92 1.86
C VAL A 178 2.44 -4.40 3.21
N PHE A 179 3.37 -4.80 4.07
CA PHE A 179 3.12 -5.21 5.45
C PHE A 179 3.90 -4.29 6.39
N SER A 180 3.30 -3.97 7.53
CA SER A 180 3.93 -3.30 8.66
C SER A 180 3.51 -3.99 9.94
N ASP A 181 4.41 -4.03 10.92
CA ASP A 181 4.22 -4.58 12.27
C ASP A 181 3.88 -3.49 13.32
N GLU A 182 4.60 -2.38 13.30
CA GLU A 182 4.47 -1.29 14.29
C GLU A 182 4.77 0.05 13.61
N ALA A 183 4.34 1.16 14.20
CA ALA A 183 4.79 2.48 13.84
C ALA A 183 4.88 3.39 15.06
N SER A 184 5.65 4.47 14.94
CA SER A 184 5.60 5.57 15.91
C SER A 184 4.27 6.32 15.81
N GLU A 185 4.02 7.24 16.75
CA GLU A 185 2.81 8.08 16.75
C GLU A 185 2.67 8.95 15.47
N GLU A 186 3.78 9.21 14.78
CA GLU A 186 3.78 9.93 13.49
C GLU A 186 3.32 9.05 12.31
N GLY A 187 3.19 7.73 12.51
CA GLY A 187 2.85 6.78 11.46
C GLY A 187 4.01 6.47 10.53
N TRP A 188 3.69 5.98 9.33
CA TRP A 188 4.68 5.62 8.32
C TRP A 188 4.09 5.73 6.91
N SER A 189 4.99 5.82 5.92
CA SER A 189 4.62 5.94 4.51
C SER A 189 5.32 4.92 3.64
N VAL A 190 4.64 4.57 2.54
CA VAL A 190 5.17 3.75 1.46
C VAL A 190 4.87 4.41 0.12
N TRP A 191 5.82 4.23 -0.81
CA TRP A 191 5.70 4.60 -2.21
C TRP A 191 5.88 3.33 -3.03
N VAL A 192 5.04 3.17 -4.05
CA VAL A 192 5.18 2.12 -5.08
C VAL A 192 5.18 2.81 -6.43
N ASP A 193 6.15 2.48 -7.27
CA ASP A 193 6.27 2.99 -8.63
C ASP A 193 6.82 1.91 -9.56
N ASP A 194 6.67 2.13 -10.86
CA ASP A 194 7.21 1.29 -11.94
C ASP A 194 6.95 -0.20 -11.69
N VAL A 195 5.69 -0.59 -11.53
CA VAL A 195 5.34 -2.02 -11.37
C VAL A 195 5.51 -2.72 -12.72
N TRP A 196 6.04 -3.94 -12.76
CA TRP A 196 6.21 -4.67 -14.01
C TRP A 196 5.73 -6.12 -13.99
N VAL A 197 5.23 -6.55 -15.16
CA VAL A 197 5.12 -7.96 -15.58
C VAL A 197 5.68 -8.04 -17.00
N GLY A 198 6.70 -8.88 -17.20
CA GLY A 198 7.52 -8.88 -18.41
C GLY A 198 8.87 -8.20 -18.18
N SER A 199 9.20 -7.18 -18.97
CA SER A 199 10.43 -6.41 -18.80
C SER A 199 10.31 -5.33 -17.71
N GLU A 200 11.36 -5.15 -16.94
CA GLU A 200 11.47 -4.12 -15.91
C GLU A 200 11.55 -2.68 -16.44
N SER A 201 11.93 -2.48 -17.70
CA SER A 201 12.19 -1.14 -18.25
C SER A 201 10.92 -0.32 -18.51
N CYS A 202 10.67 0.59 -17.58
CA CYS A 202 10.02 1.89 -17.70
C CYS A 202 11.10 2.98 -17.44
#